data_AF-A0A0F6YL04-F1
#
_entry.id   AF-A0A0F6YL04-F1
#
_cell.length_a   1.000
_cell.length_b   1.000
_cell.length_c   1.000
_cell.angle_alpha   90.00
_cell.angle_beta   90.00
_cell.angle_gamma   90.00
#
_symmetry.space_group_name_H-M   'P 1'
#
loop_
_entity.id
_entity.type
_entity.pdbx_description
1 polymer ?
#
loop_
_entity_poly.entity_id
_entity_poly.type
_entity_poly.pdbx_seq_one_letter_code
_entity_poly.pdbx_strand_id
1 'polypeptide(L)'
;MKSTWIRAALVVAALTTTLVACGDDDGGGDVDGGRADAGRSDAGRTDSGTTPTDDAGLDAGGEDAGDVDGGDVDGGEGDAGSDGGGSDAGDTDAGMADGGVVLSDPAATSAQIGAVRAAAGTGLSLAIEEAVVTYLKPTVATDPTGFFVQAQQTGPAIFVAVDPTTLSPAPEVGDVVSFTATSITPAAESQGRRQVATISGWSVDASGFDVPSLVQDVSSATDLVSALDDYESELVRLNGTVAANPAFSGAGHEAAQIDTAGVSDDADLRLRLPATLADELDLVDTCDFTATGPMWRFNDVAQPSVYRDTEIVVSGCPAPTVVGAIAASVTEVIVTFDRNIDPASVTAVATQFTFTGGVTASAATVMDREVTVTTSALTPGMTYTVTVSGVEDLSGTAIGSADNTATFMLTAPCALATHLVINEVDYDNVGTDNAEYVELYNPTASDVALSSYAVVFVNGSNDLEYRRVMLNGTIPAGGFVVVGPTGLTIAAGARLIAVADPLVDIVQNGAPDAVVLLDTSSNTIADAIAYEGANPMMSLMGDATPRTVAEAAVSPAGADSNTDPLTLQRITDGCDRDTPLVDWEFAPTLSPGATNP
;
A
#
# COMPACT_ATOMS: atom_id res chain seq x y z
N MET A 1 19.39 13.51 7.37
CA MET A 1 18.24 14.39 7.70
C MET A 1 17.07 13.92 6.83
N LYS A 2 16.09 13.18 7.38
CA LYS A 2 14.90 12.76 6.62
C LYS A 2 13.82 13.85 6.78
N SER A 3 13.16 14.26 5.69
CA SER A 3 12.07 15.22 5.72
C SER A 3 10.72 14.51 5.81
N THR A 4 10.08 14.56 6.98
CA THR A 4 8.68 14.16 7.15
C THR A 4 7.77 15.13 6.41
N TRP A 5 7.09 14.66 5.35
CA TRP A 5 6.00 15.40 4.70
C TRP A 5 4.66 14.96 5.28
N ILE A 6 3.79 15.93 5.56
CA ILE A 6 2.48 15.70 6.18
C ILE A 6 1.47 15.38 5.08
N ARG A 7 0.62 14.36 5.29
CA ARG A 7 -0.52 14.04 4.42
C ARG A 7 -1.43 15.27 4.30
N ALA A 8 -1.46 15.89 3.13
CA ALA A 8 -2.33 17.03 2.83
C ALA A 8 -3.61 16.53 2.15
N ALA A 9 -4.74 16.55 2.86
CA ALA A 9 -6.05 16.33 2.25
C ALA A 9 -6.39 17.49 1.30
N LEU A 10 -6.84 17.16 0.09
CA LEU A 10 -7.13 18.14 -0.96
C LEU A 10 -8.45 18.88 -0.69
N VAL A 11 -8.40 19.98 0.04
CA VAL A 11 -9.53 20.91 0.20
C VAL A 11 -9.36 22.09 -0.76
N VAL A 12 -10.17 22.12 -1.82
CA VAL A 12 -10.14 23.20 -2.83
C VAL A 12 -10.84 24.44 -2.30
N ALA A 13 -10.09 25.34 -1.68
CA ALA A 13 -10.57 26.65 -1.24
C ALA A 13 -10.16 27.74 -2.24
N ALA A 14 -11.08 28.13 -3.13
CA ALA A 14 -10.83 29.20 -4.11
C ALA A 14 -10.79 30.59 -3.43
N LEU A 15 -9.61 31.22 -3.40
CA LEU A 15 -9.44 32.57 -2.88
C LEU A 15 -8.99 33.54 -3.99
N THR A 16 -9.90 34.41 -4.42
CA THR A 16 -9.61 35.45 -5.42
C THR A 16 -8.97 36.67 -4.75
N THR A 17 -7.77 37.06 -5.21
CA THR A 17 -7.14 38.33 -4.82
C THR A 17 -6.68 39.11 -6.06
N THR A 18 -7.00 40.40 -6.10
CA THR A 18 -6.82 41.29 -7.24
C THR A 18 -5.38 41.75 -7.47
N LEU A 19 -4.97 41.86 -8.74
CA LEU A 19 -3.75 42.56 -9.13
C LEU A 19 -3.77 44.04 -8.70
N VAL A 20 -2.64 44.52 -8.19
CA VAL A 20 -2.22 45.93 -8.21
C VAL A 20 -0.77 45.96 -8.65
N ALA A 21 -0.40 46.84 -9.59
CA ALA A 21 0.91 46.85 -10.23
C ALA A 21 1.62 48.21 -10.15
N CYS A 22 2.83 48.19 -9.60
CA CYS A 22 3.91 49.18 -9.71
C CYS A 22 5.18 48.58 -9.06
N GLY A 23 6.40 48.85 -9.48
CA GLY A 23 6.89 49.61 -10.64
C GLY A 23 8.43 49.66 -10.63
N ASP A 24 9.01 49.76 -11.83
CA ASP A 24 10.37 50.14 -12.25
C ASP A 24 11.43 50.52 -11.18
N ASP A 25 12.64 49.90 -11.22
CA ASP A 25 13.86 50.54 -11.78
C ASP A 25 15.19 49.74 -11.57
N ASP A 26 16.07 49.85 -12.58
CA ASP A 26 17.56 49.74 -12.63
C ASP A 26 18.43 48.81 -11.73
N GLY A 27 19.42 48.17 -12.37
CA GLY A 27 20.67 47.72 -11.71
C GLY A 27 21.37 46.50 -12.34
N GLY A 28 22.36 46.71 -13.23
CA GLY A 28 23.11 45.63 -13.90
C GLY A 28 24.50 45.32 -13.32
N GLY A 29 25.15 44.25 -13.81
CA GLY A 29 26.54 43.91 -13.49
C GLY A 29 27.04 42.59 -14.10
N ASP A 30 27.78 42.65 -15.20
CA ASP A 30 28.49 41.51 -15.79
C ASP A 30 29.71 41.09 -14.95
N VAL A 31 29.97 39.78 -14.84
CA VAL A 31 31.32 39.23 -14.56
C VAL A 31 31.54 37.97 -15.41
N ASP A 32 32.62 37.97 -16.20
CA ASP A 32 33.06 36.87 -17.08
C ASP A 32 34.01 35.90 -16.34
N GLY A 33 34.14 34.64 -16.78
CA GLY A 33 34.94 33.66 -16.04
C GLY A 33 35.02 32.20 -16.51
N GLY A 34 35.63 31.95 -17.68
CA GLY A 34 36.52 30.78 -17.85
C GLY A 34 35.95 29.47 -18.43
N ARG A 35 36.60 28.99 -19.50
CA ARG A 35 36.49 27.61 -20.03
C ARG A 35 37.83 26.90 -19.93
N ALA A 36 37.80 25.57 -19.77
CA ALA A 36 38.81 24.63 -20.24
C ALA A 36 38.04 23.48 -20.91
N ASP A 37 38.07 23.28 -22.22
CA ASP A 37 39.17 22.91 -23.13
C ASP A 37 39.39 21.38 -23.20
N ALA A 38 39.69 20.87 -24.39
CA ALA A 38 39.37 19.48 -24.78
C ALA A 38 40.51 18.75 -25.49
N GLY A 39 40.85 17.55 -25.00
CA GLY A 39 41.77 16.63 -25.67
C GLY A 39 41.12 15.94 -26.87
N ARG A 40 41.82 15.92 -28.01
CA ARG A 40 41.46 15.15 -29.21
C ARG A 40 42.63 14.29 -29.70
N SER A 41 42.29 13.08 -30.13
CA SER A 41 42.97 12.31 -31.19
C SER A 41 41.88 11.48 -31.88
N ASP A 42 41.55 11.61 -33.17
CA ASP A 42 42.40 11.59 -34.39
C ASP A 42 42.96 10.19 -34.68
N ALA A 43 42.74 9.55 -35.84
CA ALA A 43 41.73 9.74 -36.90
C ALA A 43 41.61 8.46 -37.78
N GLY A 44 40.51 8.30 -38.55
CA GLY A 44 40.38 7.19 -39.50
C GLY A 44 39.05 7.11 -40.26
N ARG A 45 38.94 7.79 -41.42
CA ARG A 45 38.02 7.39 -42.50
C ARG A 45 38.66 6.20 -43.25
N THR A 46 37.94 5.27 -43.88
CA THR A 46 37.19 5.31 -45.17
C THR A 46 36.71 3.87 -45.45
N ASP A 47 35.69 3.50 -46.26
CA ASP A 47 34.63 4.17 -47.06
C ASP A 47 33.54 3.09 -47.37
N SER A 48 32.58 3.35 -48.27
CA SER A 48 31.55 2.43 -48.83
C SER A 48 32.01 0.99 -49.13
N GLY A 49 31.15 -0.05 -49.16
CA GLY A 49 29.69 -0.12 -49.19
C GLY A 49 29.19 -1.18 -50.23
N THR A 50 27.87 -1.32 -50.40
CA THR A 50 27.14 -2.22 -51.32
C THR A 50 26.99 -3.71 -50.95
N THR A 51 25.79 -4.23 -51.26
CA THR A 51 25.29 -5.62 -51.25
C THR A 51 24.77 -5.93 -52.70
N PRO A 52 24.00 -6.99 -53.02
CA PRO A 52 23.71 -8.28 -52.36
C PRO A 52 23.97 -9.50 -53.29
N THR A 53 23.69 -10.74 -52.83
CA THR A 53 23.06 -11.85 -53.61
C THR A 53 22.83 -13.08 -52.71
N ASP A 54 21.57 -13.58 -52.69
CA ASP A 54 21.13 -14.94 -53.09
C ASP A 54 21.67 -16.20 -52.35
N ASP A 55 20.89 -17.25 -52.01
CA ASP A 55 19.43 -17.50 -52.00
C ASP A 55 19.10 -18.77 -51.14
N ALA A 56 17.81 -19.04 -50.91
CA ALA A 56 17.16 -20.36 -50.64
C ALA A 56 17.65 -21.32 -49.52
N GLY A 57 17.03 -21.22 -48.33
CA GLY A 57 15.97 -22.16 -47.88
C GLY A 57 16.28 -23.56 -47.29
N LEU A 58 15.33 -24.03 -46.43
CA LEU A 58 15.12 -25.43 -45.94
C LEU A 58 16.22 -26.00 -45.00
N ASP A 59 15.98 -26.99 -44.12
CA ASP A 59 14.79 -27.51 -43.40
C ASP A 59 15.31 -28.26 -42.13
N ALA A 60 14.45 -28.75 -41.23
CA ALA A 60 14.83 -29.36 -39.96
C ALA A 60 15.34 -30.82 -40.05
N GLY A 61 16.08 -31.26 -39.02
CA GLY A 61 16.33 -32.68 -38.72
C GLY A 61 17.77 -32.99 -38.28
N GLY A 62 17.92 -33.76 -37.19
CA GLY A 62 19.24 -34.20 -36.72
C GLY A 62 19.25 -34.79 -35.30
N GLU A 63 18.78 -36.03 -35.15
CA GLU A 63 19.04 -36.86 -33.95
C GLU A 63 20.11 -37.93 -34.23
N ASP A 64 20.76 -38.37 -33.14
CA ASP A 64 21.16 -39.76 -32.84
C ASP A 64 22.65 -40.22 -32.91
N ALA A 65 22.97 -41.03 -31.88
CA ALA A 65 24.00 -42.05 -31.62
C ALA A 65 25.49 -41.91 -32.04
N GLY A 66 26.38 -42.32 -31.11
CA GLY A 66 27.80 -42.62 -31.39
C GLY A 66 28.65 -43.05 -30.17
N ASP A 67 28.51 -44.30 -29.70
CA ASP A 67 29.44 -44.99 -28.76
C ASP A 67 30.82 -45.31 -29.43
N VAL A 68 31.88 -45.87 -28.82
CA VAL A 68 32.04 -46.82 -27.69
C VAL A 68 33.47 -46.79 -27.07
N ASP A 69 33.62 -47.36 -25.86
CA ASP A 69 34.81 -48.02 -25.24
C ASP A 69 36.14 -47.25 -24.98
N GLY A 70 36.90 -47.53 -23.90
CA GLY A 70 36.61 -48.40 -22.75
C GLY A 70 37.84 -48.84 -21.91
N GLY A 71 37.69 -48.90 -20.57
CA GLY A 71 38.54 -49.61 -19.59
C GLY A 71 39.93 -49.01 -19.21
N ASP A 72 40.53 -49.33 -18.05
CA ASP A 72 39.96 -49.94 -16.82
C ASP A 72 40.92 -49.78 -15.59
N VAL A 73 40.45 -50.14 -14.38
CA VAL A 73 41.13 -50.17 -13.05
C VAL A 73 42.37 -51.13 -12.99
N ASP A 74 43.26 -51.21 -11.98
CA ASP A 74 43.32 -50.84 -10.54
C ASP A 74 44.83 -50.67 -10.12
N GLY A 75 45.35 -50.47 -8.88
CA GLY A 75 44.84 -50.42 -7.49
C GLY A 75 46.01 -50.59 -6.47
N GLY A 76 45.79 -50.37 -5.14
CA GLY A 76 46.66 -50.90 -4.07
C GLY A 76 46.98 -50.01 -2.84
N GLU A 77 46.88 -50.58 -1.63
CA GLU A 77 47.17 -49.97 -0.31
C GLU A 77 48.52 -50.43 0.31
N GLY A 78 48.98 -49.79 1.40
CA GLY A 78 50.10 -50.27 2.24
C GLY A 78 50.36 -49.40 3.48
N ASP A 79 50.64 -50.02 4.64
CA ASP A 79 50.66 -49.38 5.97
C ASP A 79 51.88 -49.80 6.86
N ALA A 80 52.08 -49.07 7.97
CA ALA A 80 52.95 -49.29 9.15
C ALA A 80 54.47 -48.99 9.06
N GLY A 81 55.02 -48.33 10.11
CA GLY A 81 56.48 -48.19 10.32
C GLY A 81 56.96 -47.17 11.37
N SER A 82 57.14 -47.62 12.62
CA SER A 82 57.44 -46.83 13.84
C SER A 82 58.84 -46.17 13.96
N ASP A 83 58.94 -45.22 14.91
CA ASP A 83 60.09 -44.82 15.77
C ASP A 83 61.27 -43.98 15.23
N GLY A 84 61.63 -42.93 16.00
CA GLY A 84 62.95 -42.26 15.95
C GLY A 84 62.93 -40.76 16.30
N GLY A 85 63.35 -40.39 17.52
CA GLY A 85 63.34 -38.99 17.98
C GLY A 85 64.61 -38.19 17.64
N GLY A 86 64.44 -36.88 17.40
CA GLY A 86 65.53 -35.91 17.26
C GLY A 86 65.05 -34.50 17.60
N SER A 87 65.66 -33.86 18.60
CA SER A 87 65.36 -32.49 19.02
C SER A 87 66.28 -31.51 18.30
N ASP A 88 65.70 -30.54 17.59
CA ASP A 88 66.37 -29.28 17.25
C ASP A 88 65.44 -28.11 17.60
N ALA A 89 66.00 -26.93 17.85
CA ALA A 89 65.29 -25.79 18.42
C ALA A 89 65.54 -24.51 17.61
N GLY A 90 64.49 -24.03 16.96
CA GLY A 90 64.49 -22.92 16.01
C GLY A 90 63.75 -23.36 14.74
N ASP A 91 62.84 -22.57 14.16
CA ASP A 91 62.42 -21.22 14.54
C ASP A 91 60.94 -21.22 14.96
N THR A 92 60.61 -20.59 16.08
CA THR A 92 59.20 -20.31 16.39
C THR A 92 58.84 -19.05 15.62
N ASP A 93 58.30 -19.23 14.41
CA ASP A 93 57.53 -18.19 13.74
C ASP A 93 56.35 -17.84 14.64
N ALA A 94 56.55 -16.80 15.45
CA ALA A 94 55.56 -16.22 16.33
C ALA A 94 54.60 -15.35 15.51
N GLY A 95 53.97 -15.97 14.51
CA GLY A 95 52.73 -15.49 13.94
C GLY A 95 51.79 -15.21 15.09
N MET A 96 51.42 -13.94 15.26
CA MET A 96 50.48 -13.52 16.30
C MET A 96 49.12 -14.13 15.95
N ALA A 97 48.84 -15.31 16.50
CA ALA A 97 47.48 -15.80 16.63
C ALA A 97 46.71 -14.73 17.39
N ASP A 98 45.72 -14.14 16.74
CA ASP A 98 44.95 -13.04 17.30
C ASP A 98 44.24 -13.54 18.55
N GLY A 99 44.65 -13.00 19.70
CA GLY A 99 44.28 -13.49 21.02
C GLY A 99 42.91 -12.97 21.41
N GLY A 100 41.87 -13.40 20.67
CA GLY A 100 40.48 -13.03 20.90
C GLY A 100 40.06 -13.23 22.36
N VAL A 101 39.13 -12.40 22.83
CA VAL A 101 38.70 -12.41 24.23
C VAL A 101 38.00 -13.74 24.55
N VAL A 102 38.46 -14.42 25.61
CA VAL A 102 37.89 -15.67 26.13
C VAL A 102 37.58 -15.50 27.62
N LEU A 103 36.39 -15.95 28.04
CA LEU A 103 35.96 -15.91 29.44
C LEU A 103 36.72 -16.93 30.28
N SER A 104 37.06 -16.60 31.53
CA SER A 104 37.90 -17.48 32.37
C SER A 104 37.14 -18.69 32.93
N ASP A 105 35.86 -18.51 33.30
CA ASP A 105 34.92 -19.59 33.61
C ASP A 105 33.49 -19.20 33.16
N PRO A 106 33.12 -19.51 31.90
CA PRO A 106 31.77 -19.23 31.40
C PRO A 106 30.67 -20.01 32.15
N ALA A 107 30.99 -21.16 32.74
CA ALA A 107 30.02 -21.98 33.47
C ALA A 107 29.73 -21.40 34.87
N ALA A 108 30.74 -20.84 35.55
CA ALA A 108 30.53 -20.07 36.77
C ALA A 108 29.68 -18.83 36.51
N THR A 109 29.93 -18.13 35.40
CA THR A 109 29.17 -16.95 34.97
C THR A 109 27.71 -17.30 34.65
N SER A 110 27.48 -18.36 33.87
CA SER A 110 26.13 -18.89 33.63
C SER A 110 25.41 -19.33 34.92
N ALA A 111 26.13 -19.86 35.91
CA ALA A 111 25.55 -20.17 37.23
C ALA A 111 25.19 -18.91 38.05
N GLN A 112 25.97 -17.83 37.94
CA GLN A 112 25.65 -16.52 38.53
C GLN A 112 24.40 -15.91 37.88
N ILE A 113 24.30 -15.96 36.53
CA ILE A 113 23.11 -15.52 35.79
C ILE A 113 21.88 -16.36 36.20
N GLY A 114 22.03 -17.68 36.34
CA GLY A 114 20.97 -18.56 36.85
C GLY A 114 20.50 -18.19 38.27
N ALA A 115 21.43 -17.82 39.16
CA ALA A 115 21.09 -17.35 40.51
C ALA A 115 20.35 -16.00 40.51
N VAL A 116 20.66 -15.11 39.54
CA VAL A 116 19.90 -13.87 39.28
C VAL A 116 18.51 -14.20 38.74
N ARG A 117 18.37 -15.06 37.72
CA ARG A 117 17.07 -15.50 37.17
C ARG A 117 16.15 -16.17 38.20
N ALA A 118 16.71 -16.76 39.26
CA ALA A 118 15.96 -17.38 40.36
C ALA A 118 15.53 -16.41 41.48
N ALA A 119 15.91 -15.14 41.43
CA ALA A 119 15.66 -14.14 42.47
C ALA A 119 14.66 -13.05 42.02
N ALA A 120 14.09 -12.32 42.99
CA ALA A 120 13.14 -11.22 42.74
C ALA A 120 13.16 -10.20 43.89
N GLY A 121 12.75 -8.96 43.61
CA GLY A 121 12.61 -7.90 44.60
C GLY A 121 13.83 -6.98 44.72
N THR A 122 13.99 -6.31 45.87
CA THR A 122 15.00 -5.26 46.11
C THR A 122 15.91 -5.58 47.29
N GLY A 123 17.07 -4.92 47.35
CA GLY A 123 18.06 -5.17 48.41
C GLY A 123 18.89 -6.44 48.19
N LEU A 124 18.99 -6.87 46.93
CA LEU A 124 19.79 -8.01 46.51
C LEU A 124 21.28 -7.62 46.43
N SER A 125 22.14 -8.65 46.38
CA SER A 125 23.59 -8.51 46.24
C SER A 125 24.14 -9.72 45.47
N LEU A 126 23.66 -9.91 44.25
CA LEU A 126 24.03 -11.02 43.38
C LEU A 126 25.03 -10.53 42.34
N ALA A 127 26.27 -11.02 42.40
CA ALA A 127 27.30 -10.69 41.42
C ALA A 127 27.11 -11.51 40.14
N ILE A 128 27.34 -10.86 39.00
CA ILE A 128 27.66 -11.45 37.70
C ILE A 128 29.04 -10.92 37.33
N GLU A 129 29.97 -11.80 36.99
CA GLU A 129 31.37 -11.53 36.69
C GLU A 129 31.69 -12.11 35.30
N GLU A 130 32.43 -11.38 34.46
CA GLU A 130 32.80 -11.79 33.09
C GLU A 130 31.64 -12.21 32.15
N ALA A 131 30.46 -11.59 32.22
CA ALA A 131 29.37 -11.88 31.26
C ALA A 131 29.51 -11.04 29.97
N VAL A 132 29.18 -11.61 28.81
CA VAL A 132 29.27 -10.90 27.52
C VAL A 132 27.99 -10.12 27.24
N VAL A 133 28.11 -8.83 26.88
CA VAL A 133 27.03 -8.01 26.34
C VAL A 133 26.72 -8.48 24.91
N THR A 134 25.62 -9.20 24.73
CA THR A 134 25.27 -9.84 23.45
C THR A 134 24.30 -9.02 22.61
N TYR A 135 23.52 -8.13 23.21
CA TYR A 135 22.57 -7.29 22.48
C TYR A 135 22.24 -5.98 23.21
N LEU A 136 22.20 -4.86 22.47
CA LEU A 136 21.76 -3.55 22.97
C LEU A 136 20.33 -3.23 22.47
N LYS A 137 19.38 -3.17 23.40
CA LYS A 137 17.95 -2.99 23.12
C LYS A 137 17.58 -1.51 23.06
N PRO A 138 17.11 -0.98 21.92
CA PRO A 138 16.66 0.40 21.82
C PRO A 138 15.35 0.64 22.59
N THR A 139 15.12 1.90 22.99
CA THR A 139 13.80 2.34 23.46
C THR A 139 12.82 2.34 22.28
N VAL A 140 11.71 1.62 22.41
CA VAL A 140 10.62 1.65 21.42
C VAL A 140 9.32 1.95 22.16
N ALA A 141 8.78 3.15 21.90
CA ALA A 141 7.67 3.75 22.64
C ALA A 141 7.87 3.70 24.18
N THR A 142 7.19 2.79 24.87
CA THR A 142 7.25 2.60 26.34
C THR A 142 7.93 1.30 26.77
N ASP A 143 8.48 0.54 25.83
CA ASP A 143 9.19 -0.71 26.09
C ASP A 143 10.64 -0.40 26.52
N PRO A 144 11.13 -0.91 27.68
CA PRO A 144 12.38 -0.45 28.28
C PRO A 144 13.60 -0.69 27.39
N THR A 145 14.49 0.31 27.32
CA THR A 145 15.87 0.12 26.85
C THR A 145 16.69 -0.64 27.89
N GLY A 146 17.78 -1.24 27.43
CA GLY A 146 18.69 -2.02 28.26
C GLY A 146 19.64 -2.83 27.40
N PHE A 147 20.26 -3.83 28.01
CA PHE A 147 21.19 -4.73 27.34
C PHE A 147 21.02 -6.17 27.84
N PHE A 148 21.38 -7.13 27.01
CA PHE A 148 21.36 -8.55 27.35
C PHE A 148 22.76 -9.04 27.64
N VAL A 149 22.91 -9.92 28.64
CA VAL A 149 24.18 -10.60 28.92
C VAL A 149 24.02 -12.12 29.01
N GLN A 150 25.01 -12.85 28.49
CA GLN A 150 25.15 -14.30 28.60
C GLN A 150 26.62 -14.72 28.57
N ALA A 151 26.94 -15.95 28.97
CA ALA A 151 28.32 -16.48 28.97
C ALA A 151 28.49 -17.82 28.24
N GLN A 152 27.38 -18.49 27.92
CA GLN A 152 27.35 -19.70 27.10
C GLN A 152 26.27 -19.53 26.01
N GLN A 153 26.41 -20.29 24.92
CA GLN A 153 25.48 -20.26 23.79
C GLN A 153 24.05 -20.65 24.21
N THR A 154 23.92 -21.75 24.97
CA THR A 154 22.69 -22.21 25.63
C THR A 154 22.52 -21.61 27.04
N GLY A 155 22.92 -20.34 27.17
CA GLY A 155 22.71 -19.50 28.34
C GLY A 155 23.04 -20.12 29.72
N PRO A 156 22.22 -19.86 30.76
CA PRO A 156 21.11 -18.90 30.75
C PRO A 156 21.59 -17.46 30.49
N ALA A 157 20.70 -16.64 29.94
CA ALA A 157 20.93 -15.22 29.68
C ALA A 157 20.02 -14.33 30.55
N ILE A 158 20.29 -13.02 30.61
CA ILE A 158 19.45 -12.08 31.37
C ILE A 158 19.38 -10.69 30.73
N PHE A 159 18.18 -10.11 30.68
CA PHE A 159 17.98 -8.71 30.33
C PHE A 159 18.24 -7.79 31.53
N VAL A 160 19.11 -6.79 31.32
CA VAL A 160 19.41 -5.71 32.27
C VAL A 160 18.67 -4.46 31.81
N ALA A 161 17.57 -4.13 32.48
CA ALA A 161 16.68 -3.01 32.19
C ALA A 161 17.23 -1.66 32.71
N VAL A 162 18.51 -1.39 32.43
CA VAL A 162 19.23 -0.18 32.81
C VAL A 162 19.71 0.50 31.53
N ASP A 163 19.39 1.79 31.39
CA ASP A 163 19.77 2.60 30.22
C ASP A 163 21.31 2.60 30.06
N PRO A 164 21.85 2.07 28.94
CA PRO A 164 23.29 2.01 28.69
C PRO A 164 24.02 3.35 28.84
N THR A 165 23.34 4.47 28.53
CA THR A 165 23.93 5.82 28.60
C THR A 165 24.14 6.32 30.04
N THR A 166 23.60 5.63 31.03
CA THR A 166 23.81 5.92 32.46
C THR A 166 25.02 5.20 33.07
N LEU A 167 25.66 4.30 32.30
CA LEU A 167 26.83 3.53 32.71
C LEU A 167 28.13 4.16 32.18
N SER A 168 29.25 3.83 32.81
CA SER A 168 30.57 4.39 32.46
C SER A 168 31.68 3.36 32.70
N PRO A 169 32.28 2.76 31.64
CA PRO A 169 31.90 2.91 30.23
C PRO A 169 30.45 2.51 29.96
N ALA A 170 29.83 3.09 28.93
CA ALA A 170 28.56 2.59 28.42
C ALA A 170 28.81 1.26 27.68
N PRO A 171 27.99 0.21 27.85
CA PRO A 171 28.24 -1.09 27.23
C PRO A 171 28.08 -1.06 25.71
N GLU A 172 29.02 -1.70 25.02
CA GLU A 172 28.98 -2.02 23.59
C GLU A 172 28.78 -3.55 23.39
N VAL A 173 28.32 -3.96 22.20
CA VAL A 173 28.13 -5.40 21.89
C VAL A 173 29.51 -6.06 21.78
N GLY A 174 29.73 -7.13 22.53
CA GLY A 174 31.03 -7.78 22.66
C GLY A 174 31.90 -7.26 23.80
N ASP A 175 31.38 -6.39 24.68
CA ASP A 175 32.00 -6.13 25.98
C ASP A 175 31.84 -7.34 26.92
N VAL A 176 32.88 -7.65 27.68
CA VAL A 176 32.87 -8.54 28.84
C VAL A 176 32.76 -7.68 30.09
N VAL A 177 31.72 -7.90 30.90
CA VAL A 177 31.30 -6.98 31.97
C VAL A 177 31.03 -7.68 33.29
N SER A 178 31.27 -6.96 34.38
CA SER A 178 30.97 -7.40 35.75
C SER A 178 30.10 -6.38 36.47
N PHE A 179 29.13 -6.85 37.26
CA PHE A 179 28.25 -6.01 38.08
C PHE A 179 27.54 -6.80 39.19
N THR A 180 27.00 -6.08 40.18
CA THR A 180 26.10 -6.64 41.20
C THR A 180 24.65 -6.22 40.92
N ALA A 181 23.77 -7.18 40.67
CA ALA A 181 22.33 -6.99 40.62
C ALA A 181 21.79 -6.69 42.03
N THR A 182 21.12 -5.54 42.17
CA THR A 182 20.62 -5.00 43.45
C THR A 182 19.08 -4.98 43.55
N SER A 183 18.40 -5.00 42.40
CA SER A 183 16.99 -5.35 42.31
C SER A 183 16.64 -6.03 40.99
N ILE A 184 15.61 -6.87 41.03
CA ILE A 184 15.12 -7.68 39.91
C ILE A 184 13.59 -7.56 39.91
N THR A 185 13.00 -7.18 38.77
CA THR A 185 11.54 -7.07 38.66
C THR A 185 10.93 -8.47 38.78
N PRO A 186 9.94 -8.70 39.67
CA PRO A 186 9.23 -9.96 39.71
C PRO A 186 8.50 -10.22 38.39
N ALA A 187 8.57 -11.42 37.82
CA ALA A 187 8.00 -11.74 36.51
C ALA A 187 6.51 -11.37 36.35
N ALA A 188 5.73 -11.40 37.43
CA ALA A 188 4.32 -10.97 37.46
C ALA A 188 4.11 -9.45 37.24
N GLU A 189 5.14 -8.63 37.47
CA GLU A 189 5.17 -7.18 37.26
C GLU A 189 5.80 -6.81 35.90
N SER A 190 6.62 -7.70 35.32
CA SER A 190 7.34 -7.55 34.05
C SER A 190 6.81 -8.45 32.92
N GLN A 191 5.53 -8.81 32.92
CA GLN A 191 4.86 -9.57 31.84
C GLN A 191 5.57 -10.90 31.54
N GLY A 192 5.81 -11.71 32.57
CA GLY A 192 6.53 -12.98 32.48
C GLY A 192 8.06 -12.86 32.46
N ARG A 193 8.62 -11.67 32.24
CA ARG A 193 10.07 -11.48 32.06
C ARG A 193 10.86 -11.44 33.36
N ARG A 194 11.98 -12.16 33.41
CA ARG A 194 13.06 -12.00 34.39
C ARG A 194 13.98 -10.88 33.93
N GLN A 195 14.05 -9.78 34.68
CA GLN A 195 14.86 -8.62 34.30
C GLN A 195 15.51 -7.95 35.51
N VAL A 196 16.79 -7.60 35.40
CA VAL A 196 17.53 -6.84 36.42
C VAL A 196 17.11 -5.37 36.30
N ALA A 197 16.58 -4.79 37.37
CA ALA A 197 16.04 -3.43 37.38
C ALA A 197 17.04 -2.38 37.91
N THR A 198 17.97 -2.77 38.79
CA THR A 198 19.08 -1.91 39.22
C THR A 198 20.37 -2.71 39.43
N ILE A 199 21.49 -2.13 39.01
CA ILE A 199 22.84 -2.68 39.22
C ILE A 199 23.71 -1.72 40.04
N SER A 200 24.82 -2.23 40.56
CA SER A 200 25.90 -1.44 41.17
C SER A 200 27.25 -2.12 40.92
N GLY A 201 28.37 -1.40 41.08
CA GLY A 201 29.71 -1.97 40.87
C GLY A 201 30.00 -2.38 39.43
N TRP A 202 29.46 -1.64 38.45
CA TRP A 202 29.68 -1.85 37.02
C TRP A 202 31.14 -1.69 36.61
N SER A 203 31.67 -2.64 35.84
CA SER A 203 32.90 -2.54 35.06
C SER A 203 32.74 -3.16 33.67
N VAL A 204 33.51 -2.64 32.72
CA VAL A 204 33.87 -3.34 31.48
C VAL A 204 35.29 -3.85 31.67
N ASP A 205 35.47 -5.16 31.57
CA ASP A 205 36.69 -5.87 31.94
C ASP A 205 37.54 -6.22 30.69
N ALA A 206 36.88 -6.47 29.56
CA ALA A 206 37.45 -6.57 28.22
C ALA A 206 36.40 -6.17 27.16
N SER A 207 36.85 -5.95 25.92
CA SER A 207 35.98 -5.59 24.78
C SER A 207 36.42 -6.32 23.51
N GLY A 208 35.48 -6.61 22.62
CA GLY A 208 35.75 -7.32 21.35
C GLY A 208 35.65 -8.85 21.44
N PHE A 209 34.77 -9.36 22.29
CA PHE A 209 34.38 -10.77 22.30
C PHE A 209 33.60 -11.14 21.02
N ASP A 210 33.84 -12.34 20.47
CA ASP A 210 33.15 -12.85 19.28
C ASP A 210 31.71 -13.29 19.61
N VAL A 211 30.78 -12.33 19.72
CA VAL A 211 29.35 -12.57 20.03
C VAL A 211 28.69 -13.61 19.10
N PRO A 212 28.99 -13.70 17.79
CA PRO A 212 28.55 -14.82 16.93
C PRO A 212 28.77 -16.22 17.52
N SER A 213 29.84 -16.47 18.28
CA SER A 213 30.09 -17.76 18.94
C SER A 213 29.07 -18.13 20.03
N LEU A 214 28.27 -17.16 20.50
CA LEU A 214 27.21 -17.33 21.49
C LEU A 214 25.80 -17.31 20.89
N VAL A 215 25.64 -17.15 19.56
CA VAL A 215 24.33 -17.18 18.90
C VAL A 215 23.83 -18.63 18.84
N GLN A 216 22.70 -18.93 19.47
CA GLN A 216 22.08 -20.26 19.36
C GLN A 216 21.14 -20.35 18.16
N ASP A 217 21.40 -21.27 17.23
CA ASP A 217 20.41 -21.63 16.21
C ASP A 217 19.31 -22.49 16.84
N VAL A 218 18.08 -21.99 16.81
CA VAL A 218 16.89 -22.64 17.37
C VAL A 218 15.87 -23.06 16.30
N SER A 219 16.22 -23.00 15.02
CA SER A 219 15.29 -23.24 13.89
C SER A 219 14.61 -24.61 13.93
N SER A 220 15.23 -25.59 14.59
CA SER A 220 14.75 -26.97 14.75
C SER A 220 14.39 -27.35 16.20
N ALA A 221 14.32 -26.38 17.12
CA ALA A 221 13.93 -26.63 18.52
C ALA A 221 12.40 -26.84 18.61
N THR A 222 11.97 -27.94 19.23
CA THR A 222 10.56 -28.37 19.28
C THR A 222 9.79 -27.84 20.50
N ASP A 223 10.46 -27.03 21.30
CA ASP A 223 10.12 -26.71 22.69
C ASP A 223 10.28 -25.22 23.01
N LEU A 224 10.45 -24.35 22.00
CA LEU A 224 10.58 -22.89 22.16
C LEU A 224 9.44 -22.25 22.97
N VAL A 225 8.22 -22.79 22.88
CA VAL A 225 7.07 -22.36 23.68
C VAL A 225 7.00 -23.14 25.00
N SER A 226 7.08 -24.47 24.95
CA SER A 226 6.86 -25.33 26.14
C SER A 226 8.01 -25.33 27.16
N ALA A 227 9.20 -24.91 26.75
CA ALA A 227 10.40 -24.70 27.56
C ALA A 227 10.97 -23.27 27.41
N LEU A 228 10.12 -22.27 27.11
CA LEU A 228 10.50 -20.85 26.97
C LEU A 228 11.26 -20.29 28.21
N ASP A 229 11.16 -20.95 29.37
CA ASP A 229 11.91 -20.62 30.58
C ASP A 229 13.41 -20.91 30.48
N ASP A 230 13.86 -21.79 29.59
CA ASP A 230 15.27 -21.99 29.32
C ASP A 230 15.78 -20.87 28.39
N TYR A 231 15.13 -20.69 27.24
CA TYR A 231 15.52 -19.74 26.17
C TYR A 231 15.40 -18.24 26.46
N GLU A 232 14.62 -17.82 27.46
CA GLU A 232 14.35 -16.41 27.72
C GLU A 232 15.65 -15.58 27.90
N SER A 233 15.73 -14.45 27.19
CA SER A 233 16.85 -13.50 27.10
C SER A 233 18.07 -13.96 26.30
N GLU A 234 18.10 -15.18 25.76
CA GLU A 234 19.23 -15.67 24.97
C GLU A 234 19.30 -15.01 23.59
N LEU A 235 20.52 -14.77 23.09
CA LEU A 235 20.73 -14.36 21.70
C LEU A 235 20.53 -15.55 20.76
N VAL A 236 19.35 -15.62 20.14
CA VAL A 236 18.96 -16.72 19.24
C VAL A 236 19.02 -16.31 17.77
N ARG A 237 19.17 -17.31 16.91
CA ARG A 237 18.94 -17.25 15.46
C ARG A 237 17.85 -18.25 15.11
N LEU A 238 16.93 -17.88 14.23
CA LEU A 238 15.97 -18.80 13.65
C LEU A 238 15.75 -18.54 12.16
N ASN A 239 15.53 -19.64 11.44
CA ASN A 239 14.89 -19.69 10.15
C ASN A 239 13.43 -20.13 10.34
N GLY A 240 12.51 -19.43 9.67
CA GLY A 240 11.08 -19.69 9.79
C GLY A 240 10.26 -19.02 8.70
N THR A 241 8.94 -19.21 8.74
CA THR A 241 7.97 -18.68 7.77
C THR A 241 6.86 -17.96 8.54
N VAL A 242 6.32 -16.87 8.00
CA VAL A 242 5.19 -16.15 8.62
C VAL A 242 3.91 -16.95 8.43
N ALA A 243 3.33 -17.42 9.55
CA ALA A 243 2.07 -18.17 9.57
C ALA A 243 0.83 -17.24 9.61
N ALA A 244 0.98 -16.02 10.17
CA ALA A 244 -0.05 -14.99 10.11
C ALA A 244 0.56 -13.59 10.15
N ASN A 245 -0.03 -12.66 9.38
CA ASN A 245 0.38 -11.26 9.24
C ASN A 245 0.70 -10.57 10.60
N PRO A 246 1.66 -9.61 10.62
CA PRO A 246 1.92 -8.77 11.78
C PRO A 246 0.64 -8.15 12.36
N ALA A 247 0.55 -8.16 13.69
CA ALA A 247 -0.52 -7.51 14.43
C ALA A 247 0.00 -6.85 15.71
N PHE A 248 -0.72 -5.84 16.20
CA PHE A 248 -0.38 -5.05 17.39
C PHE A 248 0.11 -5.91 18.58
N SER A 249 1.36 -5.68 19.02
CA SER A 249 2.05 -6.41 20.09
C SER A 249 2.62 -5.44 21.15
N GLY A 250 1.81 -4.44 21.49
CA GLY A 250 2.12 -3.37 22.44
C GLY A 250 2.51 -2.06 21.75
N ALA A 251 2.75 -1.02 22.56
CA ALA A 251 3.05 0.31 22.04
C ALA A 251 4.31 0.29 21.13
N GLY A 252 4.16 0.74 19.88
CA GLY A 252 5.24 0.81 18.90
C GLY A 252 5.73 -0.55 18.35
N HIS A 253 5.08 -1.67 18.68
CA HIS A 253 5.49 -3.01 18.26
C HIS A 253 4.35 -3.78 17.62
N GLU A 254 4.71 -4.64 16.69
CA GLU A 254 3.85 -5.69 16.17
C GLU A 254 4.52 -7.05 16.36
N ALA A 255 3.74 -8.11 16.20
CA ALA A 255 4.27 -9.45 16.12
C ALA A 255 3.46 -10.29 15.13
N ALA A 256 4.16 -11.05 14.31
CA ALA A 256 3.60 -12.02 13.37
C ALA A 256 3.63 -13.40 14.00
N GLN A 257 2.62 -14.25 13.78
CA GLN A 257 2.73 -15.67 14.12
C GLN A 257 3.71 -16.32 13.14
N ILE A 258 4.57 -17.20 13.62
CA ILE A 258 5.62 -17.83 12.80
C ILE A 258 5.67 -19.33 13.00
N ASP A 259 5.98 -20.03 11.91
CA ASP A 259 6.38 -21.43 11.92
C ASP A 259 7.90 -21.55 11.79
N THR A 260 8.44 -22.67 12.27
CA THR A 260 9.85 -23.07 12.21
C THR A 260 9.93 -24.56 11.86
N ALA A 261 11.13 -25.13 11.68
CA ALA A 261 11.27 -26.56 11.45
C ALA A 261 10.98 -27.43 12.70
N GLY A 262 10.94 -26.83 13.90
CA GLY A 262 10.65 -27.51 15.17
C GLY A 262 9.26 -27.25 15.75
N VAL A 263 8.68 -26.06 15.53
CA VAL A 263 7.36 -25.64 16.02
C VAL A 263 6.56 -25.03 14.88
N SER A 264 5.33 -25.50 14.67
CA SER A 264 4.39 -25.01 13.64
C SER A 264 2.95 -24.96 14.16
N ASP A 265 2.10 -24.13 13.55
CA ASP A 265 0.69 -23.88 13.94
C ASP A 265 0.51 -23.34 15.39
N ASP A 266 1.59 -22.96 16.08
CA ASP A 266 1.54 -22.52 17.48
C ASP A 266 1.32 -21.01 17.58
N ALA A 267 0.15 -20.61 18.11
CA ALA A 267 -0.23 -19.22 18.30
C ALA A 267 0.61 -18.48 19.35
N ASP A 268 1.40 -19.17 20.16
CA ASP A 268 2.25 -18.55 21.20
C ASP A 268 3.73 -18.47 20.79
N LEU A 269 4.10 -18.80 19.54
CA LEU A 269 5.40 -18.45 18.93
C LEU A 269 5.23 -17.29 17.94
N ARG A 270 5.85 -16.12 18.22
CA ARG A 270 5.67 -14.91 17.39
C ARG A 270 6.94 -14.09 17.20
N LEU A 271 7.33 -13.85 15.95
CA LEU A 271 8.39 -12.87 15.63
C LEU A 271 7.90 -11.47 16.02
N ARG A 272 8.61 -10.78 16.92
CA ARG A 272 8.24 -9.44 17.41
C ARG A 272 9.20 -8.38 16.86
N LEU A 273 8.67 -7.25 16.42
CA LEU A 273 9.44 -6.16 15.83
C LEU A 273 8.77 -4.79 16.03
N PRO A 274 9.50 -3.66 15.93
CA PRO A 274 8.90 -2.34 15.85
C PRO A 274 7.91 -2.27 14.67
N ALA A 275 6.77 -1.61 14.85
CA ALA A 275 5.75 -1.49 13.79
C ALA A 275 6.35 -0.88 12.49
N THR A 276 7.19 0.15 12.63
CA THR A 276 7.88 0.79 11.51
C THR A 276 8.87 -0.12 10.78
N LEU A 277 9.34 -1.21 11.41
CA LEU A 277 10.19 -2.21 10.77
C LEU A 277 9.36 -3.29 10.06
N ALA A 278 8.15 -3.61 10.57
CA ALA A 278 7.19 -4.43 9.83
C ALA A 278 6.73 -3.72 8.54
N ASP A 279 6.44 -2.42 8.63
CA ASP A 279 6.14 -1.54 7.48
C ASP A 279 7.30 -1.51 6.47
N GLU A 280 8.54 -1.30 6.94
CA GLU A 280 9.74 -1.16 6.09
C GLU A 280 10.15 -2.48 5.40
N LEU A 281 9.79 -3.64 5.96
CA LEU A 281 10.01 -4.96 5.39
C LEU A 281 8.86 -5.48 4.51
N ASP A 282 7.72 -4.78 4.47
CA ASP A 282 6.47 -5.24 3.85
C ASP A 282 6.09 -6.67 4.30
N LEU A 283 6.28 -7.00 5.58
CA LEU A 283 6.23 -8.37 6.08
C LEU A 283 4.79 -8.90 6.13
N VAL A 284 4.49 -9.93 5.32
CA VAL A 284 3.15 -10.55 5.22
C VAL A 284 3.19 -12.07 5.45
N ASP A 285 2.03 -12.72 5.46
CA ASP A 285 1.91 -14.18 5.54
C ASP A 285 2.61 -14.92 4.39
N THR A 286 3.06 -16.14 4.71
CA THR A 286 3.94 -17.01 3.92
C THR A 286 5.31 -16.44 3.49
N CYS A 287 5.72 -15.26 3.95
CA CYS A 287 7.11 -14.82 3.78
C CYS A 287 8.08 -15.67 4.63
N ASP A 288 9.15 -16.16 4.01
CA ASP A 288 10.26 -16.83 4.68
C ASP A 288 11.24 -15.80 5.25
N PHE A 289 11.78 -16.06 6.43
CA PHE A 289 12.75 -15.17 7.06
C PHE A 289 13.88 -15.90 7.79
N THR A 290 14.95 -15.14 8.01
CA THR A 290 16.07 -15.46 8.89
C THR A 290 16.22 -14.32 9.88
N ALA A 291 15.93 -14.54 11.16
CA ALA A 291 16.08 -13.54 12.22
C ALA A 291 17.22 -13.89 13.17
N THR A 292 17.93 -12.90 13.71
CA THR A 292 18.92 -13.05 14.78
C THR A 292 18.77 -11.94 15.82
N GLY A 293 18.46 -12.28 17.06
CA GLY A 293 18.11 -11.32 18.11
C GLY A 293 17.74 -11.99 19.43
N PRO A 294 17.44 -11.23 20.49
CA PRO A 294 17.09 -11.79 21.79
C PRO A 294 15.73 -12.52 21.76
N MET A 295 15.66 -13.68 22.41
CA MET A 295 14.40 -14.34 22.75
C MET A 295 13.70 -13.54 23.86
N TRP A 296 12.70 -12.75 23.48
CA TRP A 296 11.82 -12.03 24.40
C TRP A 296 10.60 -12.88 24.76
N ARG A 297 9.73 -12.35 25.64
CA ARG A 297 8.45 -12.97 25.95
C ARG A 297 7.39 -11.96 26.40
N PHE A 298 6.13 -12.39 26.26
CA PHE A 298 4.98 -11.76 26.89
C PHE A 298 4.15 -12.83 27.62
N ASN A 299 4.35 -12.93 28.93
CA ASN A 299 3.94 -14.07 29.76
C ASN A 299 4.52 -15.36 29.16
N ASP A 300 3.69 -16.30 28.75
CA ASP A 300 4.09 -17.60 28.18
C ASP A 300 4.30 -17.56 26.65
N VAL A 301 4.03 -16.41 25.99
CA VAL A 301 4.26 -16.21 24.55
C VAL A 301 5.76 -16.04 24.26
N ALA A 302 6.32 -16.92 23.43
CA ALA A 302 7.68 -16.88 22.92
C ALA A 302 7.81 -15.79 21.85
N GLN A 303 8.73 -14.85 22.06
CA GLN A 303 8.87 -13.68 21.20
C GLN A 303 10.33 -13.43 20.75
N PRO A 304 10.89 -14.25 19.84
CA PRO A 304 12.14 -13.88 19.17
C PRO A 304 11.99 -12.48 18.56
N SER A 305 12.87 -11.56 18.94
CA SER A 305 12.67 -10.13 18.68
C SER A 305 13.80 -9.50 17.87
N VAL A 306 13.45 -8.71 16.86
CA VAL A 306 14.38 -7.90 16.06
C VAL A 306 13.97 -6.43 16.11
N TYR A 307 14.95 -5.52 16.09
CA TYR A 307 14.74 -4.07 16.24
C TYR A 307 15.48 -3.26 15.16
N ARG A 308 16.17 -3.91 14.23
CA ARG A 308 16.94 -3.30 13.13
C ARG A 308 16.76 -4.13 11.85
N ASP A 309 16.90 -3.48 10.70
CA ASP A 309 16.98 -4.11 9.38
C ASP A 309 18.10 -5.16 9.30
N THR A 310 19.27 -4.86 9.85
CA THR A 310 20.43 -5.78 9.86
C THR A 310 20.24 -7.07 10.68
N GLU A 311 19.14 -7.21 11.40
CA GLU A 311 18.84 -8.36 12.28
C GLU A 311 17.91 -9.39 11.63
N ILE A 312 17.35 -9.08 10.46
CA ILE A 312 16.41 -9.95 9.74
C ILE A 312 16.63 -9.89 8.22
N VAL A 313 16.59 -11.04 7.57
CA VAL A 313 16.52 -11.16 6.11
C VAL A 313 15.17 -11.80 5.77
N VAL A 314 14.40 -11.16 4.90
CA VAL A 314 13.08 -11.61 4.42
C VAL A 314 13.20 -12.05 2.95
N SER A 315 12.48 -13.10 2.57
CA SER A 315 12.54 -13.78 1.26
C SER A 315 11.31 -14.68 1.08
N GLY A 316 11.18 -15.41 -0.04
CA GLY A 316 10.13 -16.44 -0.21
C GLY A 316 8.68 -15.94 -0.18
N CYS A 317 8.52 -14.62 -0.16
CA CYS A 317 7.28 -13.88 -0.02
C CYS A 317 6.28 -14.13 -1.16
N PRO A 318 4.95 -13.99 -0.91
CA PRO A 318 3.96 -13.93 -1.98
C PRO A 318 4.30 -12.86 -3.02
N ALA A 319 4.28 -13.25 -4.30
CA ALA A 319 4.55 -12.33 -5.40
C ALA A 319 3.51 -11.17 -5.45
N PRO A 320 3.94 -9.94 -5.77
CA PRO A 320 3.04 -8.79 -5.85
C PRO A 320 1.97 -8.97 -6.94
N THR A 321 0.77 -8.43 -6.70
CA THR A 321 -0.37 -8.40 -7.62
C THR A 321 -0.85 -6.96 -7.86
N VAL A 322 -1.54 -6.73 -8.98
CA VAL A 322 -2.16 -5.43 -9.30
C VAL A 322 -3.57 -5.41 -8.74
N VAL A 323 -3.78 -4.61 -7.69
CA VAL A 323 -5.08 -4.40 -7.03
C VAL A 323 -5.97 -3.43 -7.83
N GLY A 324 -5.38 -2.48 -8.54
CA GLY A 324 -6.14 -1.53 -9.34
C GLY A 324 -5.30 -0.60 -10.20
N ALA A 325 -5.99 0.21 -11.02
CA ALA A 325 -5.38 1.33 -11.73
C ALA A 325 -6.40 2.47 -11.91
N ILE A 326 -5.92 3.71 -11.91
CA ILE A 326 -6.73 4.92 -12.16
C ILE A 326 -5.98 5.89 -13.08
N ALA A 327 -6.68 6.56 -13.98
CA ALA A 327 -6.11 7.67 -14.75
C ALA A 327 -6.07 8.93 -13.88
N ALA A 328 -4.88 9.35 -13.45
CA ALA A 328 -4.68 10.56 -12.66
C ALA A 328 -4.69 11.83 -13.52
N SER A 329 -4.30 11.72 -14.79
CA SER A 329 -4.39 12.80 -15.78
C SER A 329 -4.52 12.24 -17.20
N VAL A 330 -4.55 13.13 -18.21
CA VAL A 330 -4.49 12.74 -19.63
C VAL A 330 -3.23 11.97 -20.02
N THR A 331 -2.19 11.95 -19.18
CA THR A 331 -0.87 11.34 -19.48
C THR A 331 -0.29 10.57 -18.28
N GLU A 332 -1.08 10.29 -17.24
CA GLU A 332 -0.62 9.63 -16.02
C GLU A 332 -1.63 8.60 -15.53
N VAL A 333 -1.15 7.40 -15.22
CA VAL A 333 -1.93 6.31 -14.62
C VAL A 333 -1.25 5.91 -13.31
N ILE A 334 -1.98 5.91 -12.20
CA ILE A 334 -1.53 5.30 -10.96
C ILE A 334 -1.94 3.83 -11.01
N VAL A 335 -0.97 2.94 -10.82
CA VAL A 335 -1.18 1.49 -10.68
C VAL A 335 -0.93 1.13 -9.22
N THR A 336 -1.91 0.52 -8.57
CA THR A 336 -1.87 0.18 -7.15
C THR A 336 -1.67 -1.33 -6.99
N PHE A 337 -0.73 -1.71 -6.15
CA PHE A 337 -0.35 -3.09 -5.84
C PHE A 337 -0.81 -3.47 -4.43
N ASP A 338 -0.84 -4.76 -4.15
CA ASP A 338 -1.05 -5.31 -2.80
C ASP A 338 0.19 -5.19 -1.91
N ARG A 339 1.38 -5.05 -2.50
CA ARG A 339 2.71 -5.04 -1.86
C ARG A 339 3.55 -3.81 -2.21
N ASN A 340 4.59 -3.58 -1.42
CA ASN A 340 5.58 -2.54 -1.71
C ASN A 340 6.49 -2.99 -2.88
N ILE A 341 6.58 -2.17 -3.93
CA ILE A 341 7.40 -2.44 -5.12
C ILE A 341 8.81 -1.87 -4.93
N ASP A 342 9.86 -2.63 -5.28
CA ASP A 342 11.23 -2.11 -5.32
C ASP A 342 11.40 -1.11 -6.48
N PRO A 343 11.75 0.16 -6.22
CA PRO A 343 12.01 1.14 -7.26
C PRO A 343 13.20 0.78 -8.16
N ALA A 344 14.15 -0.04 -7.70
CA ALA A 344 15.29 -0.46 -8.53
C ALA A 344 14.94 -1.54 -9.55
N SER A 345 13.86 -2.32 -9.34
CA SER A 345 13.31 -3.26 -10.32
C SER A 345 12.74 -2.57 -11.58
N VAL A 346 12.26 -1.32 -11.47
CA VAL A 346 11.54 -0.58 -12.52
C VAL A 346 12.50 0.04 -13.55
N THR A 347 13.22 -0.82 -14.29
CA THR A 347 14.31 -0.47 -15.22
C THR A 347 13.88 -0.29 -16.68
N ALA A 348 12.75 -0.87 -17.08
CA ALA A 348 12.33 -1.05 -18.47
C ALA A 348 10.83 -0.70 -18.66
N VAL A 349 10.43 0.47 -18.16
CA VAL A 349 9.03 0.95 -18.06
C VAL A 349 8.16 0.63 -19.28
N ALA A 350 8.64 0.90 -20.50
CA ALA A 350 7.87 0.71 -21.74
C ALA A 350 7.52 -0.75 -22.07
N THR A 351 8.17 -1.72 -21.42
CA THR A 351 7.87 -3.16 -21.50
C THR A 351 7.34 -3.72 -20.18
N GLN A 352 7.71 -3.13 -19.03
CA GLN A 352 7.18 -3.53 -17.72
C GLN A 352 5.75 -3.04 -17.49
N PHE A 353 5.34 -1.91 -18.09
CA PHE A 353 3.99 -1.35 -18.01
C PHE A 353 3.42 -1.20 -19.42
N THR A 354 2.62 -2.17 -19.85
CA THR A 354 1.98 -2.18 -21.18
C THR A 354 0.50 -1.85 -21.07
N PHE A 355 -0.06 -1.22 -22.10
CA PHE A 355 -1.45 -0.75 -22.10
C PHE A 355 -2.18 -1.15 -23.38
N THR A 356 -3.47 -1.44 -23.26
CA THR A 356 -4.35 -1.62 -24.44
C THR A 356 -4.59 -0.28 -25.17
N GLY A 357 -5.26 -0.32 -26.32
CA GLY A 357 -5.54 0.88 -27.12
C GLY A 357 -4.31 1.53 -27.80
N GLY A 358 -3.12 0.94 -27.67
CA GLY A 358 -1.88 1.48 -28.26
C GLY A 358 -1.20 2.57 -27.42
N VAL A 359 -1.62 2.73 -26.15
CA VAL A 359 -0.98 3.64 -25.20
C VAL A 359 0.41 3.10 -24.82
N THR A 360 1.40 3.98 -24.75
CA THR A 360 2.80 3.64 -24.41
C THR A 360 3.23 4.27 -23.11
N ALA A 361 3.82 3.49 -22.20
CA ALA A 361 4.51 4.01 -21.02
C ALA A 361 5.87 4.62 -21.39
N SER A 362 6.32 5.63 -20.63
CA SER A 362 7.53 6.42 -20.92
C SER A 362 8.41 6.71 -19.71
N ALA A 363 7.81 6.86 -18.53
CA ALA A 363 8.48 6.95 -17.24
C ALA A 363 7.56 6.35 -16.15
N ALA A 364 8.14 5.98 -15.01
CA ALA A 364 7.39 5.53 -13.84
C ALA A 364 8.05 6.05 -12.56
N THR A 365 7.25 6.37 -11.56
CA THR A 365 7.71 6.72 -10.21
C THR A 365 7.02 5.80 -9.21
N VAL A 366 7.81 5.10 -8.40
CA VAL A 366 7.31 4.20 -7.34
C VAL A 366 7.21 4.97 -6.02
N MET A 367 6.11 4.79 -5.31
CA MET A 367 5.90 5.25 -3.93
C MET A 367 5.15 4.14 -3.18
N ASP A 368 5.91 3.38 -2.39
CA ASP A 368 5.43 2.23 -1.61
C ASP A 368 4.66 1.21 -2.47
N ARG A 369 3.33 1.17 -2.39
CA ARG A 369 2.44 0.28 -3.16
C ARG A 369 1.84 0.90 -4.43
N GLU A 370 2.20 2.14 -4.75
CA GLU A 370 1.68 2.86 -5.92
C GLU A 370 2.79 3.18 -6.93
N VAL A 371 2.53 2.91 -8.20
CA VAL A 371 3.42 3.28 -9.30
C VAL A 371 2.69 4.25 -10.22
N THR A 372 3.14 5.50 -10.22
CA THR A 372 2.65 6.53 -11.15
C THR A 372 3.38 6.40 -12.48
N VAL A 373 2.69 5.94 -13.52
CA VAL A 373 3.22 5.69 -14.85
C VAL A 373 2.86 6.84 -15.79
N THR A 374 3.87 7.50 -16.37
CA THR A 374 3.69 8.53 -17.40
C THR A 374 3.47 7.86 -18.76
N THR A 375 2.31 8.11 -19.36
CA THR A 375 1.84 7.50 -20.61
C THR A 375 1.75 8.51 -21.76
N SER A 376 1.66 8.00 -22.99
CA SER A 376 1.10 8.75 -24.11
C SER A 376 -0.36 9.14 -23.84
N ALA A 377 -0.82 10.25 -24.43
CA ALA A 377 -2.16 10.80 -24.20
C ALA A 377 -3.29 9.75 -24.26
N LEU A 378 -4.03 9.65 -23.15
CA LEU A 378 -5.24 8.85 -23.00
C LEU A 378 -6.42 9.57 -23.67
N THR A 379 -7.29 8.80 -24.32
CA THR A 379 -8.58 9.28 -24.85
C THR A 379 -9.64 9.12 -23.76
N PRO A 380 -10.35 10.20 -23.35
CA PRO A 380 -11.41 10.06 -22.35
C PRO A 380 -12.58 9.21 -22.84
N GLY A 381 -13.25 8.51 -21.93
CA GLY A 381 -14.33 7.56 -22.23
C GLY A 381 -13.87 6.21 -22.79
N MET A 382 -12.57 6.03 -23.06
CA MET A 382 -12.01 4.73 -23.46
C MET A 382 -11.60 3.92 -22.24
N THR A 383 -12.07 2.67 -22.16
CA THR A 383 -11.55 1.68 -21.21
C THR A 383 -10.18 1.18 -21.67
N TYR A 384 -9.22 1.24 -20.76
CA TYR A 384 -7.87 0.72 -20.91
C TYR A 384 -7.66 -0.44 -19.94
N THR A 385 -6.70 -1.30 -20.27
CA THR A 385 -6.15 -2.33 -19.37
C THR A 385 -4.66 -2.08 -19.28
N VAL A 386 -4.13 -1.97 -18.06
CA VAL A 386 -2.69 -2.09 -17.82
C VAL A 386 -2.34 -3.56 -17.64
N THR A 387 -1.20 -3.99 -18.18
CA THR A 387 -0.58 -5.29 -17.91
C THR A 387 0.85 -5.03 -17.46
N VAL A 388 1.15 -5.43 -16.24
CA VAL A 388 2.46 -5.25 -15.59
C VAL A 388 3.30 -6.52 -15.74
N SER A 389 4.61 -6.42 -15.92
CA SER A 389 5.51 -7.58 -15.91
C SER A 389 6.91 -7.24 -15.43
N GLY A 390 7.56 -8.18 -14.74
CA GLY A 390 8.97 -8.07 -14.35
C GLY A 390 9.31 -6.88 -13.44
N VAL A 391 8.35 -6.40 -12.64
CA VAL A 391 8.63 -5.60 -11.44
C VAL A 391 8.70 -6.53 -10.23
N GLU A 392 9.51 -6.18 -9.24
CA GLU A 392 9.78 -7.00 -8.06
C GLU A 392 9.33 -6.26 -6.78
N ASP A 393 8.94 -7.01 -5.76
CA ASP A 393 8.70 -6.47 -4.41
C ASP A 393 10.02 -6.22 -3.66
N LEU A 394 9.95 -5.68 -2.44
CA LEU A 394 11.13 -5.44 -1.58
C LEU A 394 11.90 -6.72 -1.18
N SER A 395 11.36 -7.92 -1.43
CA SER A 395 12.03 -9.21 -1.20
C SER A 395 12.75 -9.75 -2.45
N GLY A 396 12.62 -9.07 -3.60
CA GLY A 396 13.09 -9.55 -4.89
C GLY A 396 12.14 -10.54 -5.58
N THR A 397 10.88 -10.60 -5.16
CA THR A 397 9.88 -11.50 -5.75
C THR A 397 9.16 -10.81 -6.91
N ALA A 398 9.33 -11.32 -8.13
CA ALA A 398 8.75 -10.75 -9.33
C ALA A 398 7.23 -11.01 -9.45
N ILE A 399 6.49 -10.04 -9.99
CA ILE A 399 5.04 -10.14 -10.24
C ILE A 399 4.66 -11.38 -11.06
N GLY A 400 3.70 -12.15 -10.53
CA GLY A 400 3.14 -13.34 -11.19
C GLY A 400 2.20 -12.98 -12.35
N SER A 401 2.08 -13.85 -13.36
CA SER A 401 1.29 -13.58 -14.57
C SER A 401 -0.22 -13.88 -14.45
N ALA A 402 -0.74 -14.07 -13.24
CA ALA A 402 -2.16 -14.36 -13.00
C ALA A 402 -2.95 -13.08 -12.72
N ASP A 403 -2.42 -12.24 -11.82
CA ASP A 403 -3.10 -11.08 -11.25
C ASP A 403 -2.30 -9.78 -11.51
N ASN A 404 -1.79 -9.64 -12.74
CA ASN A 404 -0.92 -8.53 -13.16
C ASN A 404 -1.63 -7.47 -14.01
N THR A 405 -2.95 -7.40 -13.96
CA THR A 405 -3.74 -6.49 -14.80
C THR A 405 -4.85 -5.77 -14.05
N ALA A 406 -5.06 -4.50 -14.37
CA ALA A 406 -6.25 -3.75 -13.97
C ALA A 406 -6.84 -2.98 -15.14
N THR A 407 -8.17 -2.87 -15.15
CA THR A 407 -8.91 -2.01 -16.08
C THR A 407 -9.18 -0.65 -15.46
N PHE A 408 -9.00 0.41 -16.25
CA PHE A 408 -9.29 1.79 -15.85
C PHE A 408 -9.87 2.58 -17.03
N MET A 409 -10.43 3.75 -16.75
CA MET A 409 -10.90 4.70 -17.77
C MET A 409 -10.46 6.09 -17.37
N LEU A 410 -10.09 6.92 -18.34
CA LEU A 410 -10.03 8.37 -18.13
C LEU A 410 -11.45 8.93 -18.29
N THR A 411 -12.03 9.47 -17.22
CA THR A 411 -13.31 10.19 -17.29
C THR A 411 -13.16 11.44 -18.14
N ALA A 412 -14.16 11.73 -18.97
CA ALA A 412 -14.15 12.97 -19.76
C ALA A 412 -14.27 14.19 -18.84
N PRO A 413 -13.41 15.22 -18.97
CA PRO A 413 -13.62 16.47 -18.25
C PRO A 413 -15.00 17.00 -18.60
N CYS A 414 -15.75 17.45 -17.58
CA CYS A 414 -17.13 17.85 -17.78
C CYS A 414 -17.24 18.98 -18.82
N ALA A 415 -17.99 18.74 -19.89
CA ALA A 415 -18.49 19.79 -20.76
C ALA A 415 -19.90 20.13 -20.29
N LEU A 416 -20.11 21.38 -19.87
CA LEU A 416 -21.45 21.86 -19.54
C LEU A 416 -22.33 21.86 -20.78
N ALA A 417 -23.57 21.37 -20.65
CA ALA A 417 -24.51 21.28 -21.77
C ALA A 417 -24.81 22.66 -22.39
N THR A 418 -25.22 22.66 -23.65
CA THR A 418 -25.55 23.91 -24.39
C THR A 418 -27.06 24.19 -24.45
N HIS A 419 -27.84 23.43 -23.68
CA HIS A 419 -29.29 23.50 -23.49
C HIS A 419 -29.60 23.33 -22.00
N LEU A 420 -30.89 23.34 -21.67
CA LEU A 420 -31.35 22.89 -20.35
C LEU A 420 -31.18 21.38 -20.22
N VAL A 421 -30.92 20.93 -19.00
CA VAL A 421 -30.88 19.52 -18.61
C VAL A 421 -31.77 19.28 -17.39
N ILE A 422 -32.16 18.03 -17.20
CA ILE A 422 -32.62 17.49 -15.92
C ILE A 422 -31.38 17.35 -15.03
N ASN A 423 -31.45 17.75 -13.76
CA ASN A 423 -30.29 17.82 -12.86
C ASN A 423 -30.41 16.89 -11.64
N GLU A 424 -31.65 16.64 -11.22
CA GLU A 424 -32.00 15.84 -10.04
C GLU A 424 -33.41 15.24 -10.22
N VAL A 425 -33.63 14.00 -9.78
CA VAL A 425 -34.93 13.32 -9.80
C VAL A 425 -35.11 12.52 -8.49
N ASP A 426 -36.03 12.99 -7.64
CA ASP A 426 -36.51 12.30 -6.44
C ASP A 426 -37.88 11.68 -6.77
N TYR A 427 -37.97 10.35 -6.76
CA TYR A 427 -39.10 9.58 -7.32
C TYR A 427 -39.62 8.44 -6.43
N ASP A 428 -39.01 8.21 -5.27
CA ASP A 428 -39.39 7.17 -4.29
C ASP A 428 -39.11 7.69 -2.87
N ASN A 429 -40.06 8.44 -2.29
CA ASN A 429 -39.86 9.04 -0.98
C ASN A 429 -40.10 8.00 0.12
N VAL A 430 -39.19 7.93 1.10
CA VAL A 430 -39.31 7.06 2.28
C VAL A 430 -40.70 7.18 2.94
N GLY A 431 -41.52 6.16 2.72
CA GLY A 431 -42.82 5.90 3.35
C GLY A 431 -44.06 6.48 2.69
N THR A 432 -44.00 7.62 1.98
CA THR A 432 -45.13 8.17 1.19
C THR A 432 -44.64 9.25 0.24
N ASP A 433 -44.92 9.06 -1.05
CA ASP A 433 -44.41 9.81 -2.20
C ASP A 433 -45.15 11.14 -2.37
N ASN A 434 -44.87 12.12 -1.48
CA ASN A 434 -45.55 13.42 -1.42
C ASN A 434 -44.61 14.63 -1.45
N ALA A 435 -43.32 14.38 -1.68
CA ALA A 435 -42.25 15.37 -1.83
C ALA A 435 -41.50 15.28 -3.16
N GLU A 436 -41.66 14.19 -3.93
CA GLU A 436 -41.06 13.92 -5.25
C GLU A 436 -40.89 15.15 -6.16
N TYR A 437 -39.80 15.18 -6.93
CA TYR A 437 -39.57 16.26 -7.90
C TYR A 437 -38.63 15.89 -9.05
N VAL A 438 -38.69 16.74 -10.07
CA VAL A 438 -37.71 16.82 -11.16
C VAL A 438 -37.09 18.21 -11.13
N GLU A 439 -35.78 18.31 -10.92
CA GLU A 439 -35.04 19.55 -11.09
C GLU A 439 -34.53 19.71 -12.53
N LEU A 440 -34.59 20.94 -13.04
CA LEU A 440 -33.91 21.37 -14.25
C LEU A 440 -32.86 22.43 -13.93
N TYR A 441 -31.68 22.31 -14.53
CA TYR A 441 -30.59 23.29 -14.45
C TYR A 441 -30.34 23.97 -15.80
N ASN A 442 -29.83 25.20 -15.76
CA ASN A 442 -29.41 25.96 -16.94
C ASN A 442 -27.88 26.16 -16.97
N PRO A 443 -27.11 25.22 -17.55
CA PRO A 443 -25.66 25.37 -17.75
C PRO A 443 -25.27 26.48 -18.72
N THR A 444 -26.22 27.05 -19.47
CA THR A 444 -25.91 28.04 -20.52
C THR A 444 -25.61 29.43 -19.95
N ALA A 445 -24.77 30.19 -20.65
CA ALA A 445 -24.37 31.55 -20.27
C ALA A 445 -25.47 32.62 -20.50
N SER A 446 -26.76 32.26 -20.50
CA SER A 446 -27.90 33.17 -20.69
C SER A 446 -29.19 32.63 -20.09
N ASP A 447 -30.09 33.53 -19.72
CA ASP A 447 -31.41 33.19 -19.20
C ASP A 447 -32.27 32.47 -20.27
N VAL A 448 -32.79 31.28 -19.95
CA VAL A 448 -33.63 30.49 -20.87
C VAL A 448 -35.11 30.65 -20.54
N ALA A 449 -35.92 30.97 -21.56
CA ALA A 449 -37.37 31.07 -21.43
C ALA A 449 -38.02 29.67 -21.51
N LEU A 450 -38.80 29.31 -20.48
CA LEU A 450 -39.36 27.97 -20.32
C LEU A 450 -40.68 27.74 -21.07
N SER A 451 -41.23 28.75 -21.75
CA SER A 451 -42.56 28.67 -22.38
C SER A 451 -42.69 27.72 -23.57
N SER A 452 -41.59 27.23 -24.13
CA SER A 452 -41.56 26.15 -25.14
C SER A 452 -41.36 24.76 -24.53
N TYR A 453 -41.00 24.64 -23.26
CA TYR A 453 -40.60 23.37 -22.64
C TYR A 453 -41.74 22.70 -21.87
N ALA A 454 -41.67 21.38 -21.76
CA ALA A 454 -42.48 20.57 -20.86
C ALA A 454 -41.61 19.48 -20.20
N VAL A 455 -41.86 19.18 -18.92
CA VAL A 455 -41.43 17.90 -18.35
C VAL A 455 -42.54 16.88 -18.61
N VAL A 456 -42.17 15.74 -19.17
CA VAL A 456 -43.06 14.64 -19.56
C VAL A 456 -42.64 13.39 -18.80
N PHE A 457 -43.60 12.67 -18.24
CA PHE A 457 -43.37 11.47 -17.45
C PHE A 457 -43.95 10.27 -18.21
N VAL A 458 -43.15 9.22 -18.37
CA VAL A 458 -43.46 8.03 -19.18
C VAL A 458 -43.40 6.79 -18.29
N ASN A 459 -44.43 5.96 -18.39
CA ASN A 459 -44.45 4.66 -17.73
C ASN A 459 -43.82 3.62 -18.68
N GLY A 460 -42.64 3.11 -18.34
CA GLY A 460 -41.89 2.17 -19.17
C GLY A 460 -42.38 0.73 -19.07
N SER A 461 -43.25 0.42 -18.12
CA SER A 461 -44.00 -0.85 -18.09
C SER A 461 -44.99 -0.98 -19.26
N ASN A 462 -45.36 0.12 -19.93
CA ASN A 462 -46.32 0.11 -21.04
C ASN A 462 -46.02 1.11 -22.19
N ASP A 463 -44.85 1.75 -22.17
CA ASP A 463 -44.34 2.71 -23.16
C ASP A 463 -45.19 4.01 -23.32
N LEU A 464 -46.08 4.36 -22.37
CA LEU A 464 -46.99 5.52 -22.49
C LEU A 464 -46.61 6.70 -21.59
N GLU A 465 -46.77 7.90 -22.14
CA GLU A 465 -46.83 9.14 -21.36
C GLU A 465 -48.08 9.16 -20.46
N TYR A 466 -47.88 9.36 -19.15
CA TYR A 466 -48.98 9.47 -18.17
C TYR A 466 -49.20 10.89 -17.64
N ARG A 467 -48.15 11.73 -17.58
CA ARG A 467 -48.22 13.11 -17.06
C ARG A 467 -47.35 14.03 -17.95
N ARG A 468 -47.83 15.27 -18.19
CA ARG A 468 -47.06 16.34 -18.84
C ARG A 468 -47.28 17.67 -18.14
N VAL A 469 -46.19 18.30 -17.71
CA VAL A 469 -46.19 19.60 -17.02
C VAL A 469 -45.59 20.63 -17.96
N MET A 470 -46.44 21.51 -18.50
CA MET A 470 -45.99 22.64 -19.33
C MET A 470 -45.23 23.66 -18.48
N LEU A 471 -43.97 23.91 -18.82
CA LEU A 471 -43.14 24.86 -18.12
C LEU A 471 -43.46 26.30 -18.55
N ASN A 472 -43.03 27.27 -17.75
CA ASN A 472 -43.36 28.67 -17.91
C ASN A 472 -42.40 29.54 -17.09
N GLY A 473 -42.30 30.82 -17.44
CA GLY A 473 -41.32 31.73 -16.83
C GLY A 473 -39.93 31.58 -17.46
N THR A 474 -38.89 31.81 -16.66
CA THR A 474 -37.49 31.86 -17.09
C THR A 474 -36.61 31.22 -16.02
N ILE A 475 -35.56 30.51 -16.45
CA ILE A 475 -34.49 30.00 -15.59
C ILE A 475 -33.21 30.84 -15.87
N PRO A 476 -32.59 31.48 -14.86
CA PRO A 476 -31.39 32.30 -15.07
C PRO A 476 -30.19 31.48 -15.57
N ALA A 477 -29.19 32.14 -16.15
CA ALA A 477 -27.89 31.50 -16.40
C ALA A 477 -27.28 30.94 -15.10
N GLY A 478 -26.95 29.64 -15.06
CA GLY A 478 -26.49 28.96 -13.83
C GLY A 478 -27.55 28.87 -12.73
N GLY A 479 -28.84 28.90 -13.10
CA GLY A 479 -29.97 28.79 -12.16
C GLY A 479 -30.71 27.46 -12.25
N PHE A 480 -31.56 27.21 -11.25
CA PHE A 480 -32.33 25.97 -11.05
C PHE A 480 -33.84 26.21 -11.04
N VAL A 481 -34.62 25.23 -11.53
CA VAL A 481 -36.10 25.21 -11.47
C VAL A 481 -36.57 23.80 -11.11
N VAL A 482 -37.39 23.70 -10.06
CA VAL A 482 -37.90 22.43 -9.54
C VAL A 482 -39.35 22.25 -9.97
N VAL A 483 -39.71 21.05 -10.43
CA VAL A 483 -41.08 20.64 -10.78
C VAL A 483 -41.54 19.60 -9.76
N GLY A 484 -42.50 19.96 -8.89
CA GLY A 484 -42.90 19.13 -7.75
C GLY A 484 -44.20 19.59 -7.06
N PRO A 485 -44.58 18.99 -5.91
CA PRO A 485 -45.86 19.22 -5.24
C PRO A 485 -46.01 20.64 -4.66
N THR A 486 -47.26 21.10 -4.53
CA THR A 486 -47.58 22.39 -3.91
C THR A 486 -47.29 22.37 -2.41
N GLY A 487 -46.07 22.73 -2.03
CA GLY A 487 -45.60 22.70 -0.64
C GLY A 487 -44.16 22.22 -0.47
N LEU A 488 -43.54 21.70 -1.54
CA LEU A 488 -42.13 21.31 -1.56
C LEU A 488 -41.23 22.47 -1.10
N THR A 489 -40.30 22.16 -0.20
CA THR A 489 -39.29 23.11 0.26
C THR A 489 -38.12 23.11 -0.71
N ILE A 490 -37.81 24.27 -1.29
CA ILE A 490 -36.72 24.44 -2.25
C ILE A 490 -35.75 25.54 -1.78
N ALA A 491 -34.54 25.54 -2.33
CA ALA A 491 -33.52 26.52 -2.00
C ALA A 491 -33.90 27.97 -2.37
N ALA A 492 -33.36 28.92 -1.60
CA ALA A 492 -33.73 30.34 -1.70
C ALA A 492 -33.12 31.02 -2.94
N GLY A 493 -33.88 31.07 -4.03
CA GLY A 493 -33.50 31.71 -5.30
C GLY A 493 -33.95 30.91 -6.51
N ALA A 494 -34.06 29.59 -6.36
CA ALA A 494 -34.73 28.72 -7.31
C ALA A 494 -36.24 28.93 -7.31
N ARG A 495 -36.92 28.27 -8.26
CA ARG A 495 -38.36 28.41 -8.47
C ARG A 495 -39.06 27.08 -8.61
N LEU A 496 -40.12 26.89 -7.84
CA LEU A 496 -41.05 25.78 -7.94
C LEU A 496 -42.07 26.03 -9.07
N ILE A 497 -42.17 25.09 -10.01
CA ILE A 497 -43.31 24.92 -10.91
C ILE A 497 -44.19 23.85 -10.28
N ALA A 498 -45.23 24.30 -9.58
CA ALA A 498 -46.12 23.42 -8.84
C ALA A 498 -46.94 22.51 -9.76
N VAL A 499 -46.86 21.21 -9.52
CA VAL A 499 -47.69 20.19 -10.16
C VAL A 499 -49.10 20.22 -9.55
N ALA A 500 -50.12 19.87 -10.35
CA ALA A 500 -51.51 19.78 -9.93
C ALA A 500 -51.89 18.35 -9.49
N ASP A 501 -52.99 18.22 -8.74
CA ASP A 501 -53.48 16.96 -8.17
C ASP A 501 -53.48 15.77 -9.17
N PRO A 502 -53.06 14.56 -8.74
CA PRO A 502 -52.65 14.23 -7.37
C PRO A 502 -51.25 14.78 -7.03
N LEU A 503 -51.11 15.18 -5.76
CA LEU A 503 -49.86 15.61 -5.11
C LEU A 503 -49.15 14.45 -4.38
N VAL A 504 -49.50 13.22 -4.76
CA VAL A 504 -48.89 11.95 -4.34
C VAL A 504 -48.81 11.10 -5.60
N ASP A 505 -47.76 10.31 -5.77
CA ASP A 505 -47.48 9.59 -7.03
C ASP A 505 -47.42 10.58 -8.22
N ILE A 506 -46.60 11.63 -8.07
CA ILE A 506 -46.31 12.64 -9.11
C ILE A 506 -45.44 12.03 -10.19
N VAL A 507 -44.35 11.40 -9.75
CA VAL A 507 -43.46 10.54 -10.52
C VAL A 507 -43.99 9.10 -10.35
N GLN A 508 -43.26 8.11 -10.85
CA GLN A 508 -43.56 6.70 -10.65
C GLN A 508 -42.25 5.94 -10.47
N ASN A 509 -42.25 5.04 -9.48
CA ASN A 509 -41.17 4.12 -9.08
C ASN A 509 -41.32 2.75 -9.78
N GLY A 510 -41.54 2.77 -11.10
CA GLY A 510 -41.64 1.56 -11.91
C GLY A 510 -40.31 1.17 -12.56
N ALA A 511 -40.09 -0.14 -12.69
CA ALA A 511 -38.92 -0.71 -13.35
C ALA A 511 -39.24 -1.19 -14.80
N PRO A 512 -38.86 -0.48 -15.86
CA PRO A 512 -38.35 0.90 -15.91
C PRO A 512 -39.49 1.94 -16.03
N ASP A 513 -39.20 3.19 -15.66
CA ASP A 513 -39.98 4.40 -15.95
C ASP A 513 -39.00 5.53 -16.35
N ALA A 514 -39.51 6.66 -16.86
CA ALA A 514 -38.65 7.73 -17.41
C ALA A 514 -39.23 9.16 -17.30
N VAL A 515 -38.32 10.13 -17.24
CA VAL A 515 -38.58 11.58 -17.24
C VAL A 515 -37.92 12.22 -18.46
N VAL A 516 -38.65 13.08 -19.18
CA VAL A 516 -38.23 13.69 -20.45
C VAL A 516 -38.44 15.20 -20.40
N LEU A 517 -37.39 15.96 -20.71
CA LEU A 517 -37.47 17.39 -21.00
C LEU A 517 -37.71 17.58 -22.51
N LEU A 518 -38.92 18.01 -22.87
CA LEU A 518 -39.37 18.16 -24.26
C LEU A 518 -39.47 19.64 -24.67
N ASP A 519 -38.78 20.06 -25.73
CA ASP A 519 -39.14 21.30 -26.44
C ASP A 519 -40.36 21.03 -27.32
N THR A 520 -41.50 21.58 -26.91
CA THR A 520 -42.80 21.42 -27.55
C THR A 520 -42.97 22.26 -28.82
N SER A 521 -42.04 23.17 -29.11
CA SER A 521 -42.06 24.05 -30.29
C SER A 521 -41.33 23.44 -31.50
N SER A 522 -40.23 22.74 -31.26
CA SER A 522 -39.54 21.86 -32.23
C SER A 522 -40.09 20.44 -32.23
N ASN A 523 -40.77 20.04 -31.15
CA ASN A 523 -41.11 18.67 -30.80
C ASN A 523 -39.88 17.75 -30.66
N THR A 524 -38.78 18.27 -30.10
CA THR A 524 -37.53 17.51 -29.83
C THR A 524 -37.32 17.28 -28.34
N ILE A 525 -36.81 16.10 -27.98
CA ILE A 525 -36.25 15.87 -26.65
C ILE A 525 -35.01 16.78 -26.52
N ALA A 526 -34.88 17.46 -25.38
CA ALA A 526 -33.73 18.29 -25.03
C ALA A 526 -32.82 17.60 -24.01
N ASP A 527 -33.42 16.82 -23.10
CA ASP A 527 -32.76 15.88 -22.19
C ASP A 527 -33.82 14.82 -21.76
N ALA A 528 -33.42 13.63 -21.34
CA ALA A 528 -34.29 12.60 -20.79
C ALA A 528 -33.49 11.52 -20.04
N ILE A 529 -33.95 11.12 -18.86
CA ILE A 529 -33.40 10.00 -18.07
C ILE A 529 -34.44 8.88 -17.88
N ALA A 530 -33.96 7.63 -17.87
CA ALA A 530 -34.71 6.45 -17.43
C ALA A 530 -34.06 5.85 -16.18
N TYR A 531 -34.85 5.24 -15.31
CA TYR A 531 -34.38 4.65 -14.06
C TYR A 531 -34.97 3.25 -13.85
N GLU A 532 -34.45 2.53 -12.84
CA GLU A 532 -34.77 1.14 -12.46
C GLU A 532 -34.66 0.04 -13.54
N GLY A 533 -34.37 0.34 -14.80
CA GLY A 533 -34.24 -0.67 -15.85
C GLY A 533 -33.66 -0.16 -17.16
N ALA A 534 -33.97 -0.87 -18.25
CA ALA A 534 -33.53 -0.51 -19.60
C ALA A 534 -34.45 0.57 -20.21
N ASN A 535 -33.90 1.40 -21.11
CA ASN A 535 -34.64 2.48 -21.77
C ASN A 535 -36.00 2.02 -22.34
N PRO A 536 -37.13 2.58 -21.88
CA PRO A 536 -38.43 2.26 -22.47
C PRO A 536 -38.57 2.88 -23.86
N MET A 537 -39.52 2.37 -24.65
CA MET A 537 -40.03 3.13 -25.79
C MET A 537 -40.99 4.19 -25.25
N MET A 538 -41.11 5.31 -25.96
CA MET A 538 -41.86 6.46 -25.49
C MET A 538 -42.89 6.90 -26.52
N SER A 539 -44.12 6.43 -26.36
CA SER A 539 -45.28 6.84 -27.15
C SER A 539 -45.84 8.17 -26.64
N LEU A 540 -45.07 9.25 -26.77
CA LEU A 540 -45.45 10.58 -26.30
C LEU A 540 -46.72 11.10 -27.00
N MET A 541 -47.54 11.83 -26.25
CA MET A 541 -48.78 12.43 -26.77
C MET A 541 -48.48 13.44 -27.89
N GLY A 542 -49.01 13.14 -29.07
CA GLY A 542 -48.88 13.94 -30.29
C GLY A 542 -47.94 13.36 -31.36
N ASP A 543 -47.14 12.34 -31.03
CA ASP A 543 -46.18 11.76 -31.97
C ASP A 543 -46.79 10.72 -32.92
N ALA A 544 -46.15 10.57 -34.09
CA ALA A 544 -46.52 9.57 -35.09
C ALA A 544 -45.81 8.22 -34.90
N THR A 545 -44.75 8.18 -34.10
CA THR A 545 -43.89 7.00 -33.83
C THR A 545 -43.29 7.12 -32.43
N PRO A 546 -43.27 6.05 -31.61
CA PRO A 546 -42.57 6.05 -30.33
C PRO A 546 -41.08 6.38 -30.47
N ARG A 547 -40.52 7.05 -29.45
CA ARG A 547 -39.10 7.42 -29.35
C ARG A 547 -38.35 6.48 -28.40
N THR A 548 -37.03 6.60 -28.32
CA THR A 548 -36.21 6.08 -27.22
C THR A 548 -35.71 7.24 -26.36
N VAL A 549 -35.46 6.99 -25.07
CA VAL A 549 -34.58 7.85 -24.25
C VAL A 549 -33.17 7.81 -24.87
N ALA A 550 -32.47 8.95 -24.91
CA ALA A 550 -31.13 9.07 -25.50
C ALA A 550 -30.04 8.53 -24.57
N GLU A 551 -30.06 9.00 -23.32
CA GLU A 551 -29.26 8.49 -22.20
C GLU A 551 -29.47 6.98 -22.00
N ALA A 552 -28.44 6.17 -22.18
CA ALA A 552 -28.56 4.71 -22.33
C ALA A 552 -27.99 3.89 -21.14
N ALA A 553 -28.63 3.98 -19.98
CA ALA A 553 -28.48 3.05 -18.85
C ALA A 553 -29.81 3.08 -18.04
N VAL A 554 -30.29 2.01 -17.40
CA VAL A 554 -29.70 1.25 -16.28
C VAL A 554 -29.12 2.18 -15.21
N SER A 555 -29.93 2.47 -14.19
CA SER A 555 -29.53 3.21 -12.99
C SER A 555 -28.18 2.72 -12.43
N PRO A 556 -27.24 3.61 -12.04
CA PRO A 556 -25.91 3.24 -11.55
C PRO A 556 -25.88 2.34 -10.30
N ALA A 557 -26.93 2.35 -9.45
CA ALA A 557 -26.95 1.58 -8.20
C ALA A 557 -28.17 0.64 -8.05
N GLY A 558 -29.06 0.56 -9.05
CA GLY A 558 -30.25 -0.30 -9.04
C GLY A 558 -31.57 0.46 -8.81
N ALA A 559 -32.49 -0.17 -8.11
CA ALA A 559 -33.76 0.42 -7.68
C ALA A 559 -33.56 1.32 -6.45
N ASP A 560 -34.49 2.23 -6.19
CA ASP A 560 -34.55 2.83 -4.85
C ASP A 560 -34.98 1.78 -3.80
N SER A 561 -34.74 2.09 -2.53
CA SER A 561 -34.96 1.21 -1.40
C SER A 561 -36.29 1.46 -0.67
N ASN A 562 -36.87 2.66 -0.81
CA ASN A 562 -37.89 3.24 0.08
C ASN A 562 -37.52 3.16 1.59
N THR A 563 -36.23 3.00 1.95
CA THR A 563 -35.79 2.84 3.35
C THR A 563 -34.87 3.95 3.86
N ASP A 564 -33.97 4.45 3.02
CA ASP A 564 -33.14 5.62 3.29
C ASP A 564 -33.49 6.72 2.28
N PRO A 565 -33.45 8.02 2.62
CA PRO A 565 -33.71 9.09 1.66
C PRO A 565 -32.62 9.11 0.59
N LEU A 566 -33.01 8.93 -0.66
CA LEU A 566 -32.14 8.94 -1.83
C LEU A 566 -32.71 9.84 -2.91
N THR A 567 -31.85 10.28 -3.83
CA THR A 567 -32.20 11.09 -5.00
C THR A 567 -31.28 10.70 -6.15
N LEU A 568 -31.80 10.66 -7.39
CA LEU A 568 -31.01 10.38 -8.59
C LEU A 568 -30.51 11.72 -9.14
N GLN A 569 -29.23 12.03 -8.96
CA GLN A 569 -28.64 13.35 -9.23
C GLN A 569 -27.54 13.29 -10.28
N ARG A 570 -27.31 14.38 -11.04
CA ARG A 570 -26.10 14.51 -11.85
C ARG A 570 -24.87 14.76 -10.95
N ILE A 571 -23.79 14.02 -11.16
CA ILE A 571 -22.52 14.10 -10.40
C ILE A 571 -21.85 15.49 -10.53
N THR A 572 -22.27 16.30 -11.51
CA THR A 572 -21.87 17.71 -11.65
C THR A 572 -23.01 18.45 -12.35
N ASP A 573 -23.44 19.59 -11.79
CA ASP A 573 -24.56 20.36 -12.34
C ASP A 573 -24.39 20.66 -13.83
N GLY A 574 -25.39 20.32 -14.64
CA GLY A 574 -25.34 20.63 -16.08
C GLY A 574 -24.36 19.81 -16.89
N CYS A 575 -23.78 18.74 -16.32
CA CYS A 575 -22.89 17.84 -17.02
C CYS A 575 -23.68 16.80 -17.81
N ASP A 576 -23.59 16.88 -19.14
CA ASP A 576 -24.28 15.97 -20.04
C ASP A 576 -23.29 15.45 -21.09
N ARG A 577 -23.12 14.12 -21.12
CA ARG A 577 -22.25 13.40 -22.06
C ARG A 577 -23.02 12.28 -22.77
N ASP A 578 -24.36 12.25 -22.69
CA ASP A 578 -25.24 11.13 -23.07
C ASP A 578 -24.93 9.79 -22.34
N THR A 579 -24.24 9.79 -21.19
CA THR A 579 -23.71 8.57 -20.53
C THR A 579 -24.06 8.44 -19.03
N PRO A 580 -25.23 7.87 -18.67
CA PRO A 580 -25.72 7.96 -17.29
C PRO A 580 -24.84 7.34 -16.21
N LEU A 581 -24.10 6.27 -16.54
CA LEU A 581 -23.12 5.63 -15.63
C LEU A 581 -21.88 6.52 -15.32
N VAL A 582 -21.77 7.70 -15.93
CA VAL A 582 -20.68 8.68 -15.75
C VAL A 582 -21.20 10.08 -15.43
N ASP A 583 -22.48 10.34 -15.75
CA ASP A 583 -23.14 11.64 -15.56
C ASP A 583 -24.01 11.68 -14.30
N TRP A 584 -24.56 10.54 -13.83
CA TRP A 584 -25.50 10.44 -12.70
C TRP A 584 -25.05 9.48 -11.59
N GLU A 585 -25.58 9.70 -10.38
CA GLU A 585 -25.43 8.85 -9.20
C GLU A 585 -26.70 8.89 -8.32
N PHE A 586 -26.79 7.99 -7.34
CA PHE A 586 -27.72 8.17 -6.22
C PHE A 586 -27.00 8.86 -5.05
N ALA A 587 -27.60 9.91 -4.49
CA ALA A 587 -27.08 10.61 -3.33
C ALA A 587 -28.07 10.58 -2.15
N PRO A 588 -27.60 10.57 -0.89
CA PRO A 588 -28.44 10.63 0.31
C PRO A 588 -28.75 12.07 0.76
N THR A 589 -28.60 13.06 -0.11
CA THR A 589 -28.73 14.49 0.21
C THR A 589 -29.41 15.22 -0.94
N LEU A 590 -30.72 15.40 -0.77
CA LEU A 590 -31.60 16.09 -1.71
C LEU A 590 -31.22 17.59 -1.82
N SER A 591 -31.06 18.09 -3.04
CA SER A 591 -30.59 19.46 -3.34
C SER A 591 -31.62 20.39 -4.02
N PRO A 592 -32.96 20.28 -3.82
CA PRO A 592 -33.95 20.89 -4.70
C PRO A 592 -33.84 22.43 -4.78
N GLY A 593 -33.37 22.92 -5.91
CA GLY A 593 -33.12 24.33 -6.23
C GLY A 593 -31.66 24.78 -6.05
N ALA A 594 -30.70 23.87 -5.88
CA ALA A 594 -29.32 24.16 -5.56
C ALA A 594 -28.35 23.15 -6.21
N THR A 595 -27.07 23.51 -6.22
CA THR A 595 -25.99 22.63 -6.66
C THR A 595 -25.95 21.31 -5.90
N ASN A 596 -25.80 20.22 -6.64
CA ASN A 596 -25.61 18.87 -6.10
C ASN A 596 -24.29 18.82 -5.26
N PRO A 597 -24.27 18.12 -4.10
CA PRO A 597 -23.30 18.30 -3.01
C PRO A 597 -21.88 17.72 -3.22
#